data_AF-A0A8C9UEC3-F1
#
_entry.id   AF-A0A8C9UEC3-F1
#
_cell.length_a   1.000
_cell.length_b   1.000
_cell.length_c   1.000
_cell.angle_alpha   90.00
_cell.angle_beta   90.00
_cell.angle_gamma   90.00
#
_symmetry.space_group_name_H-M   'P 1'
#
loop_
_entity.id
_entity.type
_entity.pdbx_description
1 polymer ?
#
loop_
_entity_poly.entity_id
_entity_poly.type
_entity_poly.pdbx_seq_one_letter_code
_entity_poly.pdbx_strand_id
1 'polypeptide(L)'
;MFKYSSVTQFSCLFQFEEVYLETKEQYEKLIKDGFLLFQQVPLVEIDGMKMVQTRAIMSYIAGKYNLYGKDLKERALIDMYVEGLSDLMQMILMFPFSPPDAKEKNLESIKERATNRYFPVFEKVLKQHGQDFLVGNKFSWADVQLMEAILAVEEKVPDVLSGFPQLQVFKSKMSNMPTLKKFLQPGSPRKPPPDAHYVETVLKIFKK
;
A
#
# COMPACT_ATOMS: atom_id res chain seq x y z
N MET A 1 -11.11 -6.31 -12.09
CA MET A 1 -10.44 -6.58 -10.79
C MET A 1 -10.06 -5.23 -10.19
N PHE A 2 -10.44 -4.92 -8.95
CA PHE A 2 -9.99 -3.70 -8.26
C PHE A 2 -8.68 -4.00 -7.55
N LYS A 3 -7.56 -3.57 -8.14
CA LYS A 3 -6.25 -4.21 -7.90
C LYS A 3 -5.29 -3.41 -7.03
N TYR A 4 -5.71 -2.35 -6.36
CA TYR A 4 -4.86 -1.69 -5.35
C TYR A 4 -5.75 -1.20 -4.21
N SER A 5 -6.33 -2.15 -3.50
CA SER A 5 -6.76 -1.86 -2.13
C SER A 5 -5.51 -1.99 -1.26
N SER A 6 -5.13 -0.94 -0.55
CA SER A 6 -4.12 -0.99 0.51
C SER A 6 -4.35 -2.13 1.51
N VAL A 7 -5.52 -2.77 1.50
CA VAL A 7 -5.85 -3.97 2.28
C VAL A 7 -4.89 -5.14 2.02
N THR A 8 -4.25 -5.20 0.85
CA THR A 8 -3.18 -6.19 0.56
C THR A 8 -1.87 -5.94 1.33
N GLN A 9 -1.74 -4.83 2.07
CA GLN A 9 -0.56 -4.58 2.89
C GLN A 9 -0.51 -5.51 4.11
N PHE A 10 -1.67 -5.79 4.73
CA PHE A 10 -1.76 -6.61 5.94
C PHE A 10 -2.10 -8.08 5.68
N SER A 11 -2.34 -8.47 4.43
CA SER A 11 -2.62 -9.87 4.06
C SER A 11 -1.49 -10.85 4.38
N CYS A 12 -0.28 -10.35 4.68
CA CYS A 12 0.78 -11.20 5.19
C CYS A 12 0.52 -11.72 6.62
N LEU A 13 -0.42 -11.11 7.36
CA LEU A 13 -0.64 -11.36 8.79
C LEU A 13 -1.89 -12.19 9.09
N PHE A 14 -2.83 -12.30 8.16
CA PHE A 14 -4.08 -13.05 8.34
C PHE A 14 -4.63 -13.56 7.01
N GLN A 15 -5.50 -14.57 7.08
CA GLN A 15 -6.23 -15.10 5.95
C GLN A 15 -7.46 -14.22 5.66
N PHE A 16 -7.81 -14.11 4.39
CA PHE A 16 -8.95 -13.35 3.89
C PHE A 16 -9.37 -13.93 2.55
N GLU A 17 -10.60 -13.61 2.15
CA GLU A 17 -11.13 -13.95 0.85
C GLU A 17 -11.28 -12.68 0.01
N GLU A 18 -11.21 -12.83 -1.30
CA GLU A 18 -11.32 -11.72 -2.25
C GLU A 18 -12.51 -11.95 -3.18
N VAL A 19 -13.37 -10.94 -3.29
CA VAL A 19 -14.43 -10.90 -4.29
C VAL A 19 -14.04 -9.89 -5.36
N TYR A 20 -13.88 -10.36 -6.60
CA TYR A 20 -13.45 -9.52 -7.70
C TYR A 20 -14.63 -8.87 -8.42
N LEU A 21 -14.51 -7.57 -8.67
CA LEU A 21 -15.35 -6.86 -9.63
C LEU A 21 -14.78 -7.03 -11.04
N GLU A 22 -15.52 -7.74 -11.88
CA GLU A 22 -15.24 -8.01 -13.29
C GLU A 22 -16.17 -7.24 -14.22
N THR A 23 -17.37 -6.88 -13.75
CA THR A 23 -18.36 -6.16 -14.56
C THR A 23 -18.92 -4.92 -13.84
N LYS A 24 -19.48 -3.99 -14.63
CA LYS A 24 -20.12 -2.78 -14.11
C LYS A 24 -21.39 -3.12 -13.32
N GLU A 25 -22.11 -4.15 -13.72
CA GLU A 25 -23.34 -4.62 -13.07
C GLU A 25 -23.06 -5.15 -11.65
N GLN A 26 -21.93 -5.84 -11.43
CA GLN A 26 -21.51 -6.26 -10.09
C GLN A 26 -21.25 -5.05 -9.18
N TYR A 27 -20.60 -4.01 -9.71
CA TYR A 27 -20.35 -2.77 -8.98
C TYR A 27 -21.65 -2.01 -8.66
N GLU A 28 -22.54 -1.86 -9.64
CA GLU A 28 -23.85 -1.24 -9.46
C GLU A 28 -24.73 -2.02 -8.48
N LYS A 29 -24.62 -3.35 -8.43
CA LYS A 29 -25.31 -4.18 -7.44
C LYS A 29 -24.85 -3.84 -6.02
N LEU A 30 -23.54 -3.69 -5.77
CA LEU A 30 -23.04 -3.28 -4.45
C LEU A 30 -23.56 -1.90 -4.02
N ILE A 31 -23.74 -0.99 -4.97
CA ILE A 31 -24.38 0.32 -4.71
C ILE A 31 -25.85 0.14 -4.36
N LYS A 32 -26.61 -0.61 -5.18
CA LYS A 32 -28.05 -0.86 -4.98
C LYS A 32 -28.35 -1.57 -3.66
N ASP A 33 -27.49 -2.51 -3.26
CA ASP A 33 -27.59 -3.25 -2.01
C ASP A 33 -27.19 -2.40 -0.78
N GLY A 34 -26.72 -1.16 -0.99
CA GLY A 34 -26.34 -0.24 0.08
C GLY A 34 -25.01 -0.58 0.76
N PHE A 35 -24.17 -1.43 0.16
CA PHE A 35 -22.90 -1.85 0.77
C PHE A 35 -21.81 -0.77 0.63
N LEU A 36 -21.95 0.12 -0.36
CA LEU A 36 -20.99 1.18 -0.64
C LEU A 36 -21.51 2.53 -0.15
N LEU A 37 -21.19 2.91 1.09
CA LEU A 37 -21.67 4.14 1.73
C LEU A 37 -21.46 5.40 0.87
N PHE A 38 -20.31 5.49 0.19
CA PHE A 38 -19.98 6.62 -0.69
C PHE A 38 -19.97 6.23 -2.18
N GLN A 39 -20.61 5.11 -2.54
CA GLN A 39 -20.62 4.58 -3.91
C GLN A 39 -19.20 4.43 -4.46
N GLN A 40 -18.29 3.95 -3.61
CA GLN A 40 -16.87 3.77 -3.89
C GLN A 40 -16.43 2.50 -3.17
N VAL A 41 -15.43 1.83 -3.76
CA VAL A 41 -14.64 0.81 -3.06
C VAL A 41 -13.21 1.38 -2.86
N PRO A 42 -12.35 0.78 -2.03
CA PRO A 42 -12.43 -0.57 -1.47
C PRO A 42 -13.60 -0.78 -0.50
N LEU A 43 -14.14 -2.00 -0.49
CA LEU A 43 -15.09 -2.52 0.49
C LEU A 43 -14.42 -3.72 1.19
N VAL A 44 -14.45 -3.75 2.51
CA VAL A 44 -14.02 -4.89 3.31
C VAL A 44 -15.13 -5.28 4.27
N GLU A 45 -15.51 -6.56 4.25
CA GLU A 45 -16.39 -7.15 5.24
C GLU A 45 -15.55 -7.74 6.38
N ILE A 46 -15.64 -7.16 7.57
CA ILE A 46 -14.84 -7.56 8.74
C ILE A 46 -15.62 -7.32 10.02
N ASP A 47 -15.64 -8.30 10.93
CA ASP A 47 -16.33 -8.23 12.23
C ASP A 47 -17.81 -7.79 12.13
N GLY A 48 -18.50 -8.27 11.08
CA GLY A 48 -19.90 -7.91 10.81
C GLY A 48 -20.10 -6.51 10.21
N MET A 49 -19.03 -5.73 10.04
CA MET A 49 -19.07 -4.42 9.40
C MET A 49 -18.79 -4.51 7.89
N LYS A 50 -19.38 -3.60 7.13
CA LYS A 50 -19.07 -3.33 5.72
C LYS A 50 -18.33 -2.00 5.63
N MET A 51 -17.00 -2.05 5.66
CA MET A 51 -16.16 -0.86 5.73
C MET A 51 -15.74 -0.40 4.34
N VAL A 52 -15.98 0.87 4.04
CA VAL A 52 -15.38 1.58 2.90
C VAL A 52 -14.40 2.64 3.41
N GLN A 53 -13.70 3.33 2.50
CA GLN A 53 -12.58 4.24 2.78
C GLN A 53 -11.33 3.51 3.25
N THR A 54 -10.34 3.45 2.34
CA THR A 54 -9.00 2.89 2.52
C THR A 54 -8.42 3.20 3.91
N ARG A 55 -8.40 4.48 4.31
CA ARG A 55 -7.80 4.90 5.57
C ARG A 55 -8.51 4.34 6.80
N ALA A 56 -9.84 4.30 6.78
CA ALA A 56 -10.65 3.76 7.88
C ALA A 56 -10.43 2.25 8.03
N ILE A 57 -10.46 1.52 6.91
CA ILE A 57 -10.21 0.07 6.88
C ILE A 57 -8.83 -0.26 7.45
N MET A 58 -7.78 0.42 6.96
CA MET A 58 -6.40 0.16 7.40
C MET A 58 -6.17 0.53 8.86
N SER A 59 -6.76 1.63 9.32
CA SER A 59 -6.68 2.05 10.72
C SER A 59 -7.35 1.03 11.65
N TYR A 60 -8.48 0.46 11.24
CA TYR A 60 -9.16 -0.59 12.00
C TYR A 60 -8.33 -1.87 12.09
N ILE A 61 -7.81 -2.34 10.95
CA ILE A 61 -6.95 -3.53 10.89
C ILE A 61 -5.68 -3.33 11.75
N ALA A 62 -5.00 -2.19 11.60
CA ALA A 62 -3.79 -1.89 12.38
C ALA A 62 -4.08 -1.88 13.89
N GLY A 63 -5.21 -1.29 14.31
CA GLY A 63 -5.63 -1.29 15.71
C GLY A 63 -5.97 -2.70 16.20
N LYS A 64 -6.79 -3.44 15.46
CA LYS A 64 -7.23 -4.80 15.80
C LYS A 64 -6.06 -5.77 16.00
N TYR A 65 -5.01 -5.65 15.20
CA TYR A 65 -3.85 -6.54 15.23
C TYR A 65 -2.63 -5.96 15.98
N ASN A 66 -2.80 -4.90 16.78
CA ASN A 66 -1.74 -4.29 17.61
C ASN A 66 -0.52 -3.77 16.82
N LEU A 67 -0.76 -3.22 15.63
CA LEU A 67 0.23 -2.66 14.71
C LEU A 67 0.21 -1.13 14.68
N TYR A 68 -0.48 -0.50 15.64
CA TYR A 68 -0.81 0.93 15.61
C TYR A 68 -0.24 1.74 16.78
N GLY A 69 0.93 1.32 17.28
CA GLY A 69 1.60 1.94 18.42
C GLY A 69 0.93 1.60 19.75
N LYS A 70 1.63 1.88 20.86
CA LYS A 70 1.12 1.62 22.22
C LYS A 70 0.35 2.79 22.82
N ASP A 71 0.54 3.99 22.30
CA ASP A 71 -0.04 5.23 22.80
C ASP A 71 -0.31 6.22 21.65
N LEU A 72 -0.95 7.35 21.99
CA LEU A 72 -1.30 8.38 21.02
C LEU A 72 -0.08 9.02 20.32
N LYS A 73 1.09 9.03 20.98
CA LYS A 73 2.31 9.62 20.38
C LYS A 73 2.88 8.70 19.31
N GLU A 74 3.02 7.42 19.62
CA GLU A 74 3.45 6.42 18.63
C GLU A 74 2.46 6.34 17.47
N ARG A 75 1.15 6.36 17.77
CA ARG A 75 0.11 6.39 16.75
C ARG A 75 0.24 7.60 15.81
N ALA A 76 0.47 8.80 16.36
CA ALA A 76 0.64 10.00 15.56
C ALA A 76 1.89 9.93 14.64
N LEU A 77 2.99 9.33 15.11
CA LEU A 77 4.17 9.09 14.28
C LEU A 77 3.88 8.10 13.15
N ILE A 78 3.20 6.99 13.46
CA ILE A 78 2.77 6.00 12.46
C ILE A 78 1.89 6.67 11.41
N ASP A 79 0.91 7.47 11.83
CA ASP A 79 0.01 8.18 10.92
C ASP A 79 0.76 9.13 10.00
N MET A 80 1.69 9.93 10.53
CA MET A 80 2.49 10.85 9.72
C MET A 80 3.34 10.12 8.68
N TYR A 81 3.93 8.98 9.04
CA TYR A 81 4.74 8.17 8.13
C TYR A 81 3.89 7.51 7.05
N VAL A 82 2.75 6.95 7.43
CA VAL A 82 1.80 6.30 6.51
C VAL A 82 1.23 7.31 5.52
N GLU A 83 0.80 8.49 5.97
CA GLU A 83 0.24 9.51 5.07
C GLU A 83 1.29 10.00 4.07
N GLY A 84 2.53 10.26 4.53
CA GLY A 84 3.62 10.66 3.63
C GLY A 84 3.94 9.60 2.56
N LEU A 85 3.89 8.32 2.93
CA LEU A 85 4.07 7.22 1.96
C LEU A 85 2.84 7.05 1.05
N SER A 86 1.64 7.34 1.55
CA SER A 86 0.40 7.26 0.76
C SER A 86 0.41 8.27 -0.40
N ASP A 87 0.99 9.46 -0.20
CA ASP A 87 1.18 10.44 -1.29
C ASP A 87 2.06 9.88 -2.42
N LEU A 88 3.15 9.19 -2.08
CA LEU A 88 4.03 8.54 -3.06
C LEU A 88 3.29 7.38 -3.77
N MET A 89 2.61 6.54 -2.99
CA MET A 89 1.86 5.40 -3.51
C MET A 89 0.72 5.84 -4.44
N GLN A 90 0.08 6.99 -4.17
CA GLN A 90 -0.96 7.54 -5.03
C GLN A 90 -0.41 7.89 -6.43
N MET A 91 0.81 8.42 -6.53
CA MET A 91 1.44 8.67 -7.82
C MET A 91 1.67 7.37 -8.61
N ILE A 92 2.16 6.33 -7.92
CA ILE A 92 2.40 5.01 -8.50
C ILE A 92 1.09 4.34 -8.91
N LEU A 93 0.04 4.47 -8.10
CA LEU A 93 -1.30 3.95 -8.36
C LEU A 93 -1.90 4.52 -9.65
N MET A 94 -1.69 5.81 -9.90
CA MET A 94 -2.21 6.51 -11.08
C MET A 94 -1.36 6.33 -12.34
N PHE A 95 -0.09 5.92 -12.19
CA PHE A 95 0.85 5.75 -13.30
C PHE A 95 0.34 4.87 -14.46
N PRO A 96 -0.30 3.70 -14.23
CA PRO A 96 -0.80 2.86 -15.32
C PRO A 96 -1.83 3.57 -16.23
N PHE A 97 -2.57 4.52 -15.67
CA PHE A 97 -3.62 5.29 -16.34
C PHE A 97 -3.11 6.58 -16.98
N SER A 98 -1.81 6.86 -16.89
CA SER A 98 -1.20 8.05 -17.50
C SER A 98 -1.24 7.96 -19.03
N PRO A 99 -1.53 9.08 -19.73
CA PRO A 99 -1.38 9.17 -21.18
C PRO A 99 0.02 8.73 -21.65
N PRO A 100 0.16 8.11 -22.83
CA PRO A 100 1.45 7.60 -23.32
C PRO A 100 2.56 8.66 -23.33
N ASP A 101 2.25 9.89 -23.73
CA ASP A 101 3.15 11.04 -23.80
C ASP A 101 3.56 11.61 -22.43
N ALA A 102 2.80 11.30 -21.38
CA ALA A 102 3.09 11.71 -20.00
C ALA A 102 3.83 10.63 -19.18
N LYS A 103 3.95 9.39 -19.69
CA LYS A 103 4.48 8.26 -18.89
C LYS A 103 5.92 8.48 -18.44
N GLU A 104 6.81 8.92 -19.33
CA GLU A 104 8.22 9.15 -19.00
C GLU A 104 8.36 10.21 -17.90
N LYS A 105 7.72 11.37 -18.08
CA LYS A 105 7.69 12.45 -17.10
C LYS A 105 7.12 12.01 -15.74
N ASN A 106 6.04 11.23 -15.75
CA ASN A 106 5.44 10.75 -14.50
C ASN A 106 6.34 9.73 -13.79
N LEU A 107 7.06 8.89 -14.53
CA LEU A 107 8.06 7.98 -13.98
C LEU A 107 9.23 8.75 -13.34
N GLU A 108 9.74 9.78 -14.02
CA GLU A 108 10.77 10.66 -13.48
C GLU A 108 10.29 11.37 -12.21
N SER A 109 9.04 11.84 -12.19
CA SER A 109 8.46 12.47 -10.99
C SER A 109 8.33 11.49 -9.82
N ILE A 110 7.94 10.24 -10.06
CA ILE A 110 7.91 9.20 -9.03
C ILE A 110 9.33 8.96 -8.48
N LYS A 111 10.33 8.82 -9.37
CA LYS A 111 11.73 8.65 -8.99
C LYS A 111 12.22 9.82 -8.13
N GLU A 112 12.04 11.05 -8.62
CA GLU A 112 12.45 12.28 -7.94
C GLU A 112 11.82 12.39 -6.55
N ARG A 113 10.50 12.19 -6.45
CA ARG A 113 9.79 12.26 -5.17
C ARG A 113 10.26 11.17 -4.21
N ALA A 114 10.45 9.94 -4.70
CA ALA A 114 10.98 8.86 -3.89
C ALA A 114 12.38 9.21 -3.34
N THR A 115 13.32 9.59 -4.20
CA THR A 115 14.73 9.80 -3.83
C THR A 115 15.01 11.11 -3.12
N ASN A 116 14.27 12.18 -3.38
CA ASN A 116 14.58 13.51 -2.85
C ASN A 116 13.65 13.93 -1.71
N ARG A 117 12.44 13.35 -1.64
CA ARG A 117 11.43 13.75 -0.65
C ARG A 117 11.16 12.68 0.40
N TYR A 118 10.83 11.47 -0.01
CA TYR A 118 10.29 10.46 0.91
C TYR A 118 11.37 9.56 1.51
N PHE A 119 12.16 8.86 0.69
CA PHE A 119 13.19 7.94 1.20
C PHE A 119 14.25 8.60 2.09
N PRO A 120 14.72 9.85 1.86
CA PRO A 120 15.62 10.53 2.79
C PRO A 120 15.05 10.68 4.20
N VAL A 121 13.73 10.81 4.35
CA VAL A 121 13.08 10.93 5.67
C VAL A 121 13.21 9.62 6.43
N PHE A 122 12.87 8.50 5.80
CA PHE A 122 12.92 7.18 6.44
C PHE A 122 14.34 6.68 6.68
N GLU A 123 15.26 6.95 5.75
CA GLU A 123 16.70 6.72 5.94
C GLU A 123 17.22 7.46 7.18
N LYS A 124 16.82 8.73 7.34
CA LYS A 124 17.19 9.55 8.50
C LYS A 124 16.57 9.00 9.79
N VAL A 125 15.29 8.63 9.79
CA VAL A 125 14.60 8.06 10.96
C VAL A 125 15.35 6.82 11.46
N LEU A 126 15.55 5.84 10.58
CA LEU A 126 16.26 4.59 10.92
C LEU A 126 17.68 4.85 11.42
N LYS A 127 18.41 5.77 10.77
CA LYS A 127 19.77 6.15 11.18
C LYS A 127 19.80 6.83 12.56
N GLN A 128 18.82 7.69 12.87
CA GLN A 128 18.84 8.49 14.09
C GLN A 128 18.63 7.66 15.34
N HIS A 129 17.69 6.73 15.34
CA HIS A 129 17.43 5.88 16.49
C HIS A 129 18.21 4.56 16.45
N GLY A 130 18.70 4.12 15.29
CA GLY A 130 19.50 2.89 15.15
C GLY A 130 18.73 1.62 15.53
N GLN A 131 17.42 1.62 15.29
CA GLN A 131 16.51 0.52 15.63
C GLN A 131 16.01 -0.15 14.37
N ASP A 132 15.36 -1.30 14.57
CA ASP A 132 14.94 -2.18 13.49
C ASP A 132 13.64 -1.77 12.80
N PHE A 133 12.77 -1.08 13.53
CA PHE A 133 11.44 -0.65 13.09
C PHE A 133 11.32 0.87 13.25
N LEU A 134 10.45 1.48 12.46
CA LEU A 134 10.29 2.93 12.38
C LEU A 134 9.79 3.57 13.68
N VAL A 135 8.98 2.86 14.46
CA VAL A 135 8.34 3.40 15.67
C VAL A 135 8.43 2.40 16.82
N GLY A 136 8.90 2.87 17.98
CA GLY A 136 8.86 2.12 19.24
C GLY A 136 9.66 0.80 19.24
N ASN A 137 10.59 0.61 18.30
CA ASN A 137 11.29 -0.64 18.03
C ASN A 137 10.34 -1.86 17.92
N LYS A 138 9.14 -1.66 17.39
CA LYS A 138 8.14 -2.70 17.22
C LYS A 138 7.54 -2.61 15.83
N PHE A 139 7.38 -3.77 15.18
CA PHE A 139 6.71 -3.88 13.89
C PHE A 139 5.31 -3.25 13.94
N SER A 140 5.06 -2.35 12.99
CA SER A 140 3.88 -1.50 12.92
C SER A 140 3.38 -1.36 11.48
N TRP A 141 2.24 -0.71 11.32
CA TRP A 141 1.73 -0.35 9.99
C TRP A 141 2.71 0.51 9.19
N ALA A 142 3.46 1.40 9.83
CA ALA A 142 4.43 2.24 9.12
C ALA A 142 5.49 1.40 8.41
N ASP A 143 5.95 0.31 9.04
CA ASP A 143 6.95 -0.59 8.45
C ASP A 143 6.39 -1.35 7.25
N VAL A 144 5.13 -1.80 7.33
CA VAL A 144 4.43 -2.44 6.22
C VAL A 144 4.28 -1.48 5.04
N GLN A 145 3.83 -0.25 5.31
CA GLN A 145 3.62 0.78 4.30
C GLN A 145 4.94 1.19 3.62
N LEU A 146 6.04 1.28 4.38
CA LEU A 146 7.36 1.58 3.81
C LEU A 146 7.87 0.44 2.95
N MET A 147 7.73 -0.81 3.40
CA MET A 147 8.13 -1.99 2.63
C MET A 147 7.37 -2.07 1.30
N GLU A 148 6.06 -1.85 1.31
CA GLU A 148 5.26 -1.82 0.07
C GLU A 148 5.72 -0.69 -0.86
N ALA A 149 5.94 0.52 -0.34
CA ALA A 149 6.39 1.65 -1.14
C ALA A 149 7.77 1.40 -1.78
N ILE A 150 8.70 0.81 -1.04
CA ILE A 150 10.02 0.40 -1.57
C ILE A 150 9.83 -0.55 -2.76
N LEU A 151 9.07 -1.63 -2.58
CA LEU A 151 8.87 -2.63 -3.63
C LEU A 151 8.17 -2.03 -4.85
N ALA A 152 7.15 -1.19 -4.64
CA ALA A 152 6.39 -0.56 -5.71
C ALA A 152 7.25 0.41 -6.54
N VAL A 153 8.17 1.14 -5.90
CA VAL A 153 9.11 2.01 -6.62
C VAL A 153 10.19 1.19 -7.33
N GLU A 154 10.73 0.13 -6.72
CA GLU A 154 11.72 -0.74 -7.35
C GLU A 154 11.19 -1.48 -8.59
N GLU A 155 9.91 -1.82 -8.62
CA GLU A 155 9.23 -2.36 -9.81
C GLU A 155 9.26 -1.39 -11.01
N LYS A 156 9.56 -0.11 -10.77
CA LYS A 156 9.67 0.95 -11.79
C LYS A 156 11.10 1.46 -11.96
N VAL A 157 11.85 1.54 -10.87
CA VAL A 157 13.21 2.08 -10.78
C VAL A 157 14.04 1.10 -9.93
N PRO A 158 14.60 0.03 -10.53
CA PRO A 158 15.19 -1.09 -9.78
C PRO A 158 16.33 -0.72 -8.82
N ASP A 159 17.06 0.35 -9.11
CA ASP A 159 18.23 0.81 -8.37
C ASP A 159 17.93 1.97 -7.41
N VAL A 160 16.65 2.30 -7.17
CA VAL A 160 16.23 3.48 -6.41
C VAL A 160 16.80 3.54 -4.98
N LEU A 161 17.10 2.38 -4.39
CA LEU A 161 17.66 2.30 -3.04
C LEU A 161 19.18 2.45 -2.95
N SER A 162 19.90 2.61 -4.06
CA SER A 162 21.38 2.60 -4.08
C SER A 162 22.02 3.63 -3.13
N GLY A 163 21.36 4.77 -2.89
CA GLY A 163 21.80 5.82 -1.97
C GLY A 163 21.29 5.71 -0.53
N PHE A 164 20.54 4.65 -0.18
CA PHE A 164 19.81 4.52 1.08
C PHE A 164 20.17 3.22 1.82
N PRO A 165 21.37 3.14 2.44
CA PRO A 165 21.84 1.92 3.08
C PRO A 165 20.94 1.44 4.23
N GLN A 166 20.34 2.34 5.04
CA GLN A 166 19.42 1.90 6.08
C GLN A 166 18.14 1.31 5.48
N LEU A 167 17.61 1.87 4.40
CA LEU A 167 16.45 1.30 3.70
C LEU A 167 16.76 -0.06 3.07
N GLN A 168 17.98 -0.28 2.58
CA GLN A 168 18.41 -1.61 2.09
C GLN A 168 18.43 -2.64 3.22
N VAL A 169 18.99 -2.28 4.38
CA VAL A 169 19.00 -3.14 5.59
C VAL A 169 17.57 -3.42 6.05
N PHE A 170 16.74 -2.39 6.14
CA PHE A 170 15.32 -2.50 6.49
C PHE A 170 14.60 -3.46 5.53
N LYS A 171 14.70 -3.24 4.21
CA LYS A 171 14.08 -4.11 3.19
C LYS A 171 14.51 -5.57 3.35
N SER A 172 15.82 -5.81 3.55
CA SER A 172 16.36 -7.17 3.74
C SER A 172 15.76 -7.83 4.99
N LYS A 173 15.71 -7.12 6.11
CA LYS A 173 15.12 -7.61 7.35
C LYS A 173 13.64 -7.93 7.19
N MET A 174 12.88 -6.99 6.64
CA MET A 174 11.44 -7.12 6.41
C MET A 174 11.12 -8.29 5.48
N SER A 175 11.89 -8.46 4.40
CA SER A 175 11.72 -9.57 3.45
C SER A 175 11.97 -10.95 4.09
N ASN A 176 12.73 -11.00 5.18
CA ASN A 176 13.06 -12.23 5.89
C ASN A 176 12.10 -12.56 7.04
N MET A 177 11.18 -11.66 7.40
CA MET A 177 10.13 -11.98 8.38
C MET A 177 9.23 -13.09 7.83
N PRO A 178 8.93 -14.18 8.57
CA PRO A 178 8.23 -15.35 8.02
C PRO A 178 6.90 -15.03 7.32
N THR A 179 6.11 -14.12 7.88
CA THR A 179 4.82 -13.67 7.33
C THR A 179 4.99 -12.93 6.00
N LEU A 180 5.89 -11.93 5.96
CA LEU A 180 6.21 -11.19 4.74
C LEU A 180 6.89 -12.07 3.70
N LYS A 181 7.86 -12.89 4.11
CA LYS A 181 8.55 -13.84 3.22
C LYS A 181 7.54 -14.74 2.52
N LYS A 182 6.57 -15.32 3.25
CA LYS A 182 5.49 -16.11 2.68
C LYS A 182 4.61 -15.29 1.73
N PHE A 183 4.28 -14.05 2.10
CA PHE A 183 3.49 -13.16 1.25
C PHE A 183 4.21 -12.71 -0.03
N LEU A 184 5.54 -12.66 -0.03
CA LEU A 184 6.34 -12.30 -1.20
C LEU A 184 6.59 -13.48 -2.15
N GLN A 185 6.28 -14.72 -1.76
CA GLN A 185 6.42 -15.89 -2.62
C GLN A 185 5.32 -15.97 -3.69
N PRO A 186 5.58 -16.65 -4.83
CA PRO A 186 4.56 -16.98 -5.81
C PRO A 186 3.37 -17.72 -5.19
N GLY A 187 2.17 -17.45 -5.70
CA GLY A 187 0.92 -18.06 -5.21
C GLY A 187 0.35 -17.40 -3.95
N SER A 188 0.99 -16.36 -3.43
CA SER A 188 0.38 -15.52 -2.41
C SER A 188 -0.73 -14.62 -3.01
N PRO A 189 -1.55 -13.99 -2.15
CA PRO A 189 -2.52 -12.98 -2.61
C PRO A 189 -1.90 -11.66 -3.13
N ARG A 190 -0.57 -11.49 -3.08
CA ARG A 190 0.10 -10.29 -3.59
C ARG A 190 -0.20 -10.14 -5.07
N LYS A 191 -0.70 -8.96 -5.47
CA LYS A 191 -1.04 -8.69 -6.86
C LYS A 191 0.18 -8.26 -7.67
N PRO A 192 0.27 -8.67 -8.95
CA PRO A 192 1.34 -8.22 -9.84
C PRO A 192 1.17 -6.73 -10.20
N PRO A 193 2.20 -6.10 -10.79
CA PRO A 193 2.08 -4.77 -11.36
C PRO A 193 0.90 -4.66 -12.34
N PRO A 194 0.20 -3.51 -12.40
CA PRO A 194 -0.89 -3.27 -13.33
C PRO A 194 -0.53 -3.52 -14.80
N ASP A 195 -1.32 -4.33 -15.49
CA ASP A 195 -1.24 -4.60 -16.93
C ASP A 195 -2.34 -3.87 -17.72
N ALA A 196 -2.31 -3.98 -19.05
CA ALA A 196 -3.30 -3.35 -19.93
C ALA A 196 -4.73 -3.86 -19.64
N HIS A 197 -4.88 -5.16 -19.40
CA HIS A 197 -6.16 -5.78 -19.07
C HIS A 197 -6.76 -5.21 -17.77
N TYR A 198 -5.93 -5.00 -16.74
CA TYR A 198 -6.37 -4.31 -15.52
C TYR A 198 -6.89 -2.90 -15.81
N VAL A 199 -6.10 -2.10 -16.54
CA VAL A 199 -6.44 -0.71 -16.84
C VAL A 199 -7.78 -0.65 -17.60
N GLU A 200 -7.94 -1.49 -18.63
CA GLU A 200 -9.19 -1.59 -19.39
C GLU A 200 -10.38 -1.98 -18.49
N THR A 201 -10.19 -2.99 -17.64
CA THR A 201 -11.24 -3.46 -16.73
C THR A 201 -11.69 -2.36 -15.76
N VAL A 202 -10.73 -1.64 -15.18
CA VAL A 202 -11.02 -0.50 -14.28
C VAL A 202 -11.80 0.57 -15.03
N LEU A 203 -11.34 0.98 -16.22
CA LEU A 203 -12.05 1.98 -17.01
C LEU A 203 -13.46 1.52 -17.39
N LYS A 204 -13.65 0.25 -17.74
CA LYS A 204 -14.97 -0.29 -18.09
C LYS A 204 -15.96 -0.27 -16.92
N ILE A 205 -15.51 -0.64 -15.72
CA ILE A 205 -16.38 -0.76 -14.54
C ILE A 205 -16.76 0.62 -14.00
N PHE A 206 -15.86 1.60 -14.10
CA PHE A 206 -15.93 2.80 -13.28
C PHE A 206 -15.96 4.12 -14.02
N LYS A 207 -15.60 4.12 -15.30
CA LYS A 207 -15.76 5.32 -16.11
C LYS A 207 -17.27 5.59 -16.24
N LYS A 208 -17.64 6.82 -15.89
CA LYS A 208 -19.00 7.32 -16.09
C LYS A 208 -19.29 7.46 -17.58
#